data_AF-A0A844MBR7-F1
#
_entry.id   AF-A0A844MBR7-F1
#
_cell.length_a   1.000
_cell.length_b   1.000
_cell.length_c   1.000
_cell.angle_alpha   90.00
_cell.angle_beta   90.00
_cell.angle_gamma   90.00
#
_symmetry.space_group_name_H-M   'P 1'
#
loop_
_entity.id
_entity.type
_entity.pdbx_description
1 polymer ?
#
loop_
_entity_poly.entity_id
_entity_poly.type
_entity_poly.pdbx_seq_one_letter_code
_entity_poly.pdbx_strand_id
1 'polypeptide(L)'
;MSELKTSSELLPEVTEKIHLVTLKGLTADAIGQQHYGYVFAGSSDRDMVLKVTGWNFTTPTPQIIQCQPRQSENFDRGWSDQFGIQVIETGRDFVRIRIRRLDSNGGGWGQNLRIDMMVIE
;
A
#
# COMPACT_ATOMS: atom_id res chain seq x y z
N MET A 1 -3.96 -5.09 34.07
CA MET A 1 -2.96 -4.12 33.60
C MET A 1 -2.54 -4.55 32.21
N SER A 2 -2.98 -3.84 31.16
CA SER A 2 -2.49 -4.08 29.81
C SER A 2 -1.06 -3.56 29.72
N GLU A 3 -0.10 -4.45 29.46
CA GLU A 3 1.28 -4.04 29.20
C GLU A 3 1.30 -3.13 27.98
N LEU A 4 1.79 -1.90 28.18
CA LEU A 4 2.15 -1.00 27.10
C LEU A 4 3.29 -1.66 26.34
N LYS A 5 3.00 -2.15 25.14
CA LYS A 5 4.01 -2.70 24.23
C LYS A 5 5.11 -1.67 24.02
N THR A 6 6.35 -2.06 24.30
CA THR A 6 7.54 -1.26 24.05
C THR A 6 7.63 -0.92 22.56
N SER A 7 8.16 0.26 22.22
CA SER A 7 8.24 0.77 20.84
C SER A 7 8.97 -0.18 19.86
N SER A 8 9.72 -1.15 20.39
CA SER A 8 10.39 -2.24 19.69
C SER A 8 9.46 -3.26 19.02
N GLU A 9 8.18 -3.33 19.41
CA GLU A 9 7.20 -4.28 18.84
C GLU A 9 6.27 -3.65 17.80
N LEU A 10 6.32 -2.33 17.62
CA LEU A 10 5.53 -1.65 16.61
C LEU A 10 6.22 -1.79 15.25
N LEU A 11 5.45 -2.17 14.23
CA LEU A 11 5.95 -2.20 12.87
C LEU A 11 6.41 -0.78 12.47
N PRO A 12 7.53 -0.63 11.74
CA PRO A 12 7.93 0.67 11.21
C PRO A 12 6.79 1.24 10.36
N GLU A 13 6.46 2.50 10.59
CA GLU A 13 5.46 3.23 9.80
C GLU A 13 6.15 4.27 8.93
N VAL A 14 5.84 4.23 7.64
CA VAL A 14 6.27 5.22 6.65
C VAL A 14 5.04 5.94 6.12
N THR A 15 5.15 7.25 5.91
CA THR A 15 4.09 8.04 5.28
C THR A 15 4.56 8.53 3.92
N GLU A 16 3.79 8.21 2.89
CA GLU A 16 4.11 8.59 1.52
C GLU A 16 2.88 9.19 0.84
N LYS A 17 3.10 10.02 -0.18
CA LYS A 17 2.03 10.63 -0.96
C LYS A 17 1.77 9.81 -2.21
N ILE A 18 0.50 9.56 -2.52
CA ILE A 18 0.10 8.87 -3.74
C ILE A 18 0.46 9.69 -4.99
N HIS A 19 0.97 9.01 -6.00
CA HIS A 19 1.04 9.50 -7.37
C HIS A 19 -0.27 9.16 -8.09
N LEU A 20 -1.18 10.13 -8.20
CA LEU A 20 -2.46 9.93 -8.88
C LEU A 20 -2.26 9.68 -10.38
N VAL A 21 -3.07 8.78 -10.94
CA VAL A 21 -3.05 8.42 -12.35
C VAL A 21 -4.41 8.71 -12.97
N THR A 22 -4.40 9.46 -14.08
CA THR A 22 -5.57 9.59 -14.95
C THR A 22 -5.55 8.46 -15.96
N LEU A 23 -6.50 7.52 -15.85
CA LEU A 23 -6.63 6.46 -16.82
C LEU A 23 -7.17 6.98 -18.15
N LYS A 24 -6.62 6.49 -19.26
CA LYS A 24 -7.09 6.78 -20.61
C LYS A 24 -7.99 5.63 -21.06
N GLY A 25 -9.14 5.96 -21.66
CA GLY A 25 -10.04 4.98 -22.27
C GLY A 25 -11.08 4.35 -21.32
N LEU A 26 -11.29 4.91 -20.13
CA LEU A 26 -12.43 4.55 -19.28
C LEU A 26 -13.70 5.26 -19.78
N THR A 27 -14.75 4.49 -20.02
CA THR A 27 -16.10 5.01 -20.27
C THR A 27 -16.78 5.33 -18.94
N ALA A 28 -17.56 6.41 -18.91
CA ALA A 28 -18.12 7.04 -17.71
C ALA A 28 -19.18 6.21 -16.93
N ASP A 29 -19.42 4.97 -17.33
CA ASP A 29 -20.41 4.07 -16.72
C ASP A 29 -19.80 3.12 -15.67
N ALA A 30 -18.63 3.49 -15.14
CA ALA A 30 -17.93 2.68 -14.15
C ALA A 30 -18.63 2.80 -12.77
N ILE A 31 -18.64 1.69 -12.01
CA ILE A 31 -19.24 1.66 -10.67
C ILE A 31 -18.46 2.60 -9.74
N GLY A 32 -19.18 3.53 -9.10
CA GLY A 32 -18.64 4.42 -8.06
C GLY A 32 -17.65 5.47 -8.56
N GLN A 33 -17.19 6.34 -7.64
CA GLN A 33 -16.10 7.26 -7.96
C GLN A 33 -14.78 6.49 -7.84
N GLN A 34 -13.99 6.50 -8.92
CA GLN A 34 -12.79 5.66 -9.01
C GLN A 34 -11.52 6.51 -8.87
N HIS A 35 -10.61 6.05 -8.03
CA HIS A 35 -9.31 6.68 -7.82
C HIS A 35 -8.21 5.69 -8.12
N TYR A 36 -7.20 6.16 -8.84
CA TYR A 36 -6.06 5.36 -9.27
C TYR A 36 -4.77 6.06 -8.91
N GLY A 37 -3.79 5.28 -8.48
CA GLY A 37 -2.46 5.81 -8.25
C GLY A 37 -1.46 4.75 -7.91
N TYR A 38 -0.24 5.18 -7.62
CA TYR A 38 0.80 4.32 -7.09
C TYR A 38 1.65 5.05 -6.07
N VAL A 39 2.35 4.29 -5.23
CA VAL A 39 3.26 4.81 -4.22
C VAL A 39 4.50 3.93 -4.14
N PHE A 40 5.64 4.50 -3.76
CA PHE A 40 6.85 3.73 -3.49
C PHE A 40 6.95 3.48 -1.99
N ALA A 41 6.94 2.20 -1.58
CA ALA A 41 7.14 1.80 -0.20
C ALA A 41 8.64 1.71 0.17
N GLY A 42 9.53 1.70 -0.83
CA GLY A 42 10.96 1.54 -0.60
C GLY A 42 11.35 0.13 -0.17
N SER A 43 12.57 0.03 0.37
CA SER A 43 13.12 -1.16 1.02
C SER A 43 12.80 -1.20 2.51
N SER A 44 12.85 -2.37 3.13
CA SER A 44 12.69 -2.52 4.58
C SER A 44 13.43 -3.72 5.13
N ASP A 45 13.81 -3.70 6.40
CA ASP A 45 14.44 -4.82 7.09
C ASP A 45 13.43 -5.84 7.64
N ARG A 46 12.13 -5.50 7.65
CA ARG A 46 11.01 -6.31 8.17
C ARG A 46 9.66 -5.87 7.59
N ASP A 47 8.57 -6.52 7.98
CA ASP A 47 7.20 -6.02 7.75
C ASP A 47 7.05 -4.53 8.08
N MET A 48 6.31 -3.78 7.25
CA MET A 48 6.08 -2.35 7.50
C MET A 48 4.62 -1.98 7.42
N VAL A 49 4.27 -0.84 8.02
CA VAL A 49 3.03 -0.12 7.78
C VAL A 49 3.33 1.06 6.85
N LEU A 50 2.52 1.22 5.81
CA LEU A 50 2.59 2.36 4.91
C LEU A 50 1.28 3.15 5.01
N LYS A 51 1.38 4.42 5.40
CA LYS A 51 0.27 5.38 5.35
C LYS A 51 0.36 6.17 4.04
N VAL A 52 -0.53 5.84 3.11
CA VAL A 52 -0.60 6.45 1.78
C VAL A 52 -1.55 7.63 1.83
N THR A 53 -1.02 8.84 1.70
CA THR A 53 -1.75 10.12 1.80
C THR A 53 -1.96 10.77 0.43
N GLY A 54 -2.73 11.85 0.39
CA GLY A 54 -2.97 12.62 -0.84
C GLY A 54 -4.16 12.14 -1.66
N TRP A 55 -4.99 11.28 -1.07
CA TRP A 55 -6.33 10.99 -1.56
C TRP A 55 -7.29 12.14 -1.25
N ASN A 56 -8.47 12.10 -1.87
CA ASN A 56 -9.54 13.06 -1.62
C ASN A 56 -10.89 12.37 -1.80
N PHE A 57 -11.19 11.42 -0.91
CA PHE A 57 -12.44 10.67 -0.91
C PHE A 57 -13.56 11.50 -0.25
N THR A 58 -14.79 11.33 -0.73
CA THR A 58 -15.98 11.94 -0.13
C THR A 58 -16.48 11.19 1.11
N THR A 59 -15.97 9.99 1.39
CA THR A 59 -16.21 9.17 2.58
C THR A 59 -14.89 8.61 3.16
N PRO A 60 -14.76 8.44 4.50
CA PRO A 60 -13.60 7.76 5.09
C PRO A 60 -13.59 6.24 4.88
N THR A 61 -14.66 5.65 4.32
CA THR A 61 -14.80 4.20 4.12
C THR A 61 -15.10 3.88 2.65
N PRO A 62 -14.10 3.94 1.74
CA PRO A 62 -14.29 3.51 0.35
C PRO A 62 -14.77 2.06 0.27
N GLN A 63 -15.56 1.74 -0.75
CA GLN A 63 -16.19 0.42 -0.90
C GLN A 63 -15.17 -0.68 -1.22
N ILE A 64 -14.24 -0.38 -2.12
CA ILE A 64 -13.22 -1.34 -2.58
C ILE A 64 -11.87 -0.66 -2.62
N ILE A 65 -10.86 -1.34 -2.07
CA ILE A 65 -9.46 -0.95 -2.17
C ILE A 65 -8.66 -2.17 -2.62
N GLN A 66 -8.05 -2.08 -3.80
CA GLN A 66 -7.12 -3.07 -4.30
C GLN A 66 -5.71 -2.49 -4.31
N CYS A 67 -4.77 -3.25 -3.74
CA CYS A 67 -3.35 -2.90 -3.69
C CYS A 67 -2.54 -4.04 -4.30
N GLN A 68 -1.73 -3.73 -5.31
CA GLN A 68 -0.88 -4.70 -5.98
C GLN A 68 0.60 -4.32 -5.77
N PRO A 69 1.39 -5.14 -5.06
CA PRO A 69 2.82 -4.95 -4.96
C PRO A 69 3.50 -5.37 -6.26
N ARG A 70 4.50 -4.60 -6.70
CA ARG A 70 5.43 -5.01 -7.76
C ARG A 70 6.77 -4.32 -7.60
N GLN A 71 7.79 -4.84 -8.27
CA GLN A 71 9.05 -4.12 -8.40
C GLN A 71 8.82 -2.79 -9.13
N SER A 72 9.33 -1.68 -8.58
CA SER A 72 9.28 -0.36 -9.24
C SER A 72 9.97 -0.41 -10.59
N GLU A 73 11.20 -0.93 -10.57
CA GLU A 73 11.96 -1.38 -11.73
C GLU A 73 12.00 -2.90 -11.72
N ASN A 74 11.45 -3.53 -12.76
CA ASN A 74 11.52 -4.98 -12.90
C ASN A 74 12.94 -5.37 -13.30
N PHE A 75 13.80 -5.60 -12.30
CA PHE A 75 15.17 -6.04 -12.53
C PHE A 75 15.25 -7.50 -12.98
N ASP A 76 14.16 -8.27 -12.84
CA ASP A 76 14.04 -9.67 -13.22
C ASP A 76 15.25 -10.54 -12.80
N ARG A 77 15.72 -10.33 -11.56
CA ARG A 77 16.87 -11.07 -11.01
C ARG A 77 16.53 -12.51 -10.59
N GLY A 78 15.32 -12.99 -10.93
CA GLY A 78 14.81 -14.29 -10.49
C GLY A 78 14.60 -14.41 -8.98
N TRP A 79 14.45 -13.28 -8.27
CA TRP A 79 14.17 -13.30 -6.82
C TRP A 79 12.76 -13.80 -6.56
N SER A 80 12.62 -14.74 -5.63
CA SER A 80 11.35 -15.37 -5.27
C SER A 80 10.49 -14.54 -4.32
N ASP A 81 10.75 -13.22 -4.23
CA ASP A 81 10.11 -12.35 -3.27
C ASP A 81 8.60 -12.31 -3.50
N GLN A 82 7.83 -12.63 -2.47
CA GLN A 82 6.37 -12.63 -2.49
C GLN A 82 5.86 -11.67 -1.44
N PHE A 83 4.85 -10.87 -1.78
CA PHE A 83 4.33 -9.83 -0.90
C PHE A 83 2.83 -9.99 -0.67
N GLY A 84 2.43 -9.85 0.59
CA GLY A 84 1.04 -9.69 1.00
C GLY A 84 0.80 -8.24 1.42
N ILE A 85 -0.34 -7.71 1.01
CA ILE A 85 -0.82 -6.39 1.44
C ILE A 85 -2.15 -6.56 2.15
N GLN A 86 -2.27 -5.89 3.30
CA GLN A 86 -3.53 -5.80 4.04
C GLN A 86 -3.88 -4.33 4.27
N VAL A 87 -5.09 -3.92 3.88
CA VAL A 87 -5.64 -2.62 4.30
C VAL A 87 -6.02 -2.71 5.78
N ILE A 88 -5.49 -1.80 6.59
CA ILE A 88 -5.71 -1.78 8.05
C ILE A 88 -6.70 -0.67 8.42
N GLU A 89 -6.62 0.47 7.76
CA GLU A 89 -7.38 1.67 8.11
C GLU A 89 -7.55 2.57 6.88
N THR A 90 -8.67 3.28 6.81
CA THR A 90 -8.97 4.25 5.77
C THR A 90 -9.46 5.56 6.40
N GLY A 91 -9.10 6.67 5.76
CA GLY A 91 -9.60 8.00 6.06
C GLY A 91 -9.92 8.72 4.76
N ARG A 92 -10.42 9.96 4.86
CA ARG A 92 -10.81 10.75 3.67
C ARG A 92 -9.63 11.08 2.76
N ASP A 93 -8.43 11.17 3.32
CA ASP A 93 -7.21 11.60 2.65
C ASP A 93 -6.09 10.55 2.70
N PHE A 94 -6.34 9.39 3.33
CA PHE A 94 -5.34 8.34 3.47
C PHE A 94 -5.89 6.92 3.39
N VAL A 95 -5.03 5.99 3.01
CA VAL A 95 -5.19 4.54 3.19
C VAL A 95 -3.96 4.02 3.91
N ARG A 96 -4.14 3.28 5.00
CA ARG A 96 -3.05 2.68 5.78
C ARG A 96 -3.02 1.17 5.52
N ILE A 97 -1.89 0.69 5.02
CA ILE A 97 -1.69 -0.70 4.65
C ILE A 97 -0.54 -1.33 5.44
N ARG A 98 -0.60 -2.63 5.67
CA ARG A 98 0.55 -3.45 6.10
C ARG A 98 1.11 -4.17 4.90
N ILE A 99 2.43 -4.16 4.78
CA ILE A 99 3.17 -4.91 3.77
C ILE A 99 3.98 -5.98 4.50
N ARG A 100 3.82 -7.24 4.06
CA ARG A 100 4.52 -8.40 4.59
C ARG A 100 5.18 -9.18 3.47
N ARG A 101 6.42 -9.61 3.69
CA ARG A 101 7.08 -10.57 2.81
C ARG A 101 6.65 -11.99 3.18
N LEU A 102 6.08 -12.72 2.22
CA LEU A 102 5.43 -14.02 2.43
C LEU A 102 6.42 -15.18 2.37
N ASP A 103 7.39 -15.13 1.45
CA ASP A 103 8.37 -16.19 1.22
C ASP A 103 9.42 -16.31 2.34
N SER A 104 9.56 -15.28 3.18
CA SER A 104 10.52 -15.22 4.28
C SER A 104 9.88 -15.04 5.67
N ASN A 105 8.56 -15.29 5.78
CA ASN A 105 7.80 -15.14 7.01
C ASN A 105 7.97 -13.76 7.70
N GLY A 106 7.98 -12.69 6.90
CA GLY A 106 8.09 -11.30 7.34
C GLY A 106 9.51 -10.76 7.49
N GLY A 107 10.48 -11.39 6.83
CA GLY A 107 11.82 -10.83 6.67
C GLY A 107 11.83 -9.61 5.74
N GLY A 108 12.94 -8.86 5.75
CA GLY A 108 13.11 -7.67 4.93
C GLY A 108 13.22 -7.91 3.41
N TRP A 109 13.26 -6.80 2.68
CA TRP A 109 13.48 -6.72 1.24
C TRP A 109 14.34 -5.50 0.89
N GLY A 110 15.26 -5.66 -0.05
CA GLY A 110 16.17 -4.60 -0.49
C GLY A 110 15.66 -3.80 -1.70
N GLN A 111 14.64 -4.30 -2.40
CA GLN A 111 14.11 -3.62 -3.60
C GLN A 111 13.25 -2.41 -3.24
N ASN A 112 13.23 -1.40 -4.11
CA ASN A 112 12.25 -0.33 -4.01
C ASN A 112 10.88 -0.84 -4.49
N LEU A 113 10.00 -1.18 -3.54
CA LEU A 113 8.70 -1.75 -3.86
C LEU A 113 7.72 -0.64 -4.29
N ARG A 114 7.03 -0.83 -5.43
CA ARG A 114 5.94 0.03 -5.86
C ARG A 114 4.61 -0.67 -5.57
N ILE A 115 3.67 0.07 -4.98
CA ILE A 115 2.31 -0.39 -4.73
C ILE A 115 1.40 0.35 -5.70
N ASP A 116 0.78 -0.38 -6.62
CA ASP A 116 -0.30 0.15 -7.45
C ASP A 116 -1.62 0.04 -6.69
N MET A 117 -2.44 1.09 -6.72
CA MET A 117 -3.66 1.20 -5.94
C MET A 117 -4.84 1.59 -6.84
N MET A 118 -5.94 0.86 -6.68
CA MET A 118 -7.26 1.20 -7.22
C MET A 118 -8.24 1.29 -6.04
N VAL A 119 -9.00 2.37 -6.00
CA VAL A 119 -10.03 2.61 -4.99
C VAL A 119 -11.35 2.91 -5.70
N ILE A 120 -12.42 2.25 -5.25
CA ILE A 120 -13.80 2.56 -5.65
C ILE A 120 -14.52 3.08 -4.42
N GLU A 121 -15.04 4.29 -4.54
CA GLU A 121 -15.88 4.97 -3.56
C GLU A 121 -17.38 4.80 -3.89
#